data_AF-A0AAU9LZI1-F1
#
_entry.id   AF-A0AAU9LZI1-F1
#
_cell.length_a   1.000
_cell.length_b   1.000
_cell.length_c   1.000
_cell.angle_alpha   90.00
_cell.angle_beta   90.00
_cell.angle_gamma   90.00
#
_symmetry.space_group_name_H-M   'P 1'
#
loop_
_entity.id
_entity.type
_entity.pdbx_description
1 polymer ?
#
loop_
_entity_poly.entity_id
_entity_poly.type
_entity_poly.pdbx_seq_one_letter_code
_entity_poly.pdbx_strand_id
1 'polypeptide(L)'
;MLEGIGALPRFEKILDQAKKLTIFIYAHHKTLAMMRSYTNKREIIRPGVTRFASAFLTLQSLAEKKEQLRHMFSSTEWEECKFSSTPKGNASYKTVSSVQFWSGVAQFLKVFSPLVKVLRMVDADWKPSMGFVYGEIKVAKEEIITSLGGNEKAYKPIIDIINKKMKGRLDSSLHLTSYLLNSYYHYKDPQLQYDPDIMNAVLDFFDTLLCDNFEMQRQVVTIDLPKYKKKVDRFGCDLAIKNCRVNDAEFDPAIWWGLFGGTTPHLTKIAMRILSLTSSSSGCERNWSTFWVIIYCVY
;
A
#
# COMPACT_ATOMS: atom_id res chain seq x y z
N MET A 1 -2.79 -6.76 7.27
CA MET A 1 -1.32 -6.63 7.13
C MET A 1 -0.78 -5.54 8.05
N LEU A 2 -1.16 -4.28 7.81
CA LEU A 2 -0.73 -3.11 8.59
C LEU A 2 -0.92 -3.23 10.11
N GLU A 3 -2.09 -3.70 10.55
CA GLU A 3 -2.38 -3.90 11.98
C GLU A 3 -1.40 -4.88 12.64
N GLY A 4 -1.05 -5.98 11.95
CA GLY A 4 -0.08 -6.94 12.47
C GLY A 4 1.31 -6.33 12.64
N ILE A 5 1.73 -5.48 11.70
CA ILE A 5 3.00 -4.75 11.80
C ILE A 5 2.91 -3.73 12.94
N GLY A 6 1.79 -3.02 13.07
CA GLY A 6 1.56 -2.00 14.10
C GLY A 6 1.59 -2.57 15.53
N ALA A 7 1.24 -3.85 15.69
CA ALA A 7 1.30 -4.58 16.95
C ALA A 7 2.72 -5.02 17.35
N LEU A 8 3.76 -4.78 16.53
CA LEU A 8 5.13 -5.01 16.97
C LEU A 8 5.47 -4.03 18.12
N PRO A 9 6.12 -4.48 19.22
CA PRO A 9 6.30 -3.65 20.42
C PRO A 9 6.92 -2.27 20.16
N ARG A 10 7.85 -2.19 19.20
CA ARG A 10 8.49 -0.92 18.82
C ARG A 10 7.54 0.09 18.18
N PHE A 11 6.52 -0.37 17.44
CA PHE A 11 5.55 0.50 16.77
C PHE A 11 4.35 0.75 17.66
N GLU A 12 3.90 -0.27 18.40
CA GLU A 12 2.84 -0.14 19.40
C GLU A 12 3.18 0.93 20.45
N LYS A 13 4.42 0.92 20.97
CA LYS A 13 4.89 1.94 21.91
C LYS A 13 4.80 3.36 21.32
N ILE A 14 5.19 3.55 20.06
CA ILE A 14 5.13 4.87 19.40
C ILE A 14 3.68 5.31 19.20
N LEU A 15 2.80 4.39 18.81
CA LEU A 15 1.37 4.66 18.66
C LEU A 15 0.72 5.06 20.00
N ASP A 16 1.05 4.36 21.08
CA ASP A 16 0.55 4.68 22.43
C ASP A 16 1.06 6.04 22.93
N GLN A 17 2.36 6.33 22.75
CA GLN A 17 2.92 7.63 23.09
C GLN A 17 2.27 8.77 22.30
N ALA A 18 2.11 8.60 20.98
CA ALA A 18 1.45 9.58 20.13
C ALA A 18 -0.01 9.80 20.54
N LYS A 19 -0.73 8.71 20.85
CA LYS A 19 -2.12 8.76 21.33
C LYS A 19 -2.25 9.49 22.67
N LYS A 20 -1.38 9.21 23.63
CA LYS A 20 -1.37 9.91 24.93
C LYS A 20 -1.09 11.39 24.77
N LEU A 21 -0.12 11.74 23.91
CA LEU A 21 0.21 13.12 23.58
C LEU A 21 -0.98 13.86 22.95
N THR A 22 -1.60 13.28 21.91
CA THR A 22 -2.74 13.93 21.24
C THR A 22 -3.94 14.04 22.17
N ILE A 23 -4.27 13.00 22.95
CA ILE A 23 -5.34 13.10 23.95
C ILE A 23 -5.07 14.25 24.92
N PHE A 24 -3.84 14.37 25.43
CA PHE A 24 -3.50 15.46 26.35
C PHE A 24 -3.67 16.84 25.72
N ILE A 25 -3.13 17.05 24.51
CA ILE A 25 -3.22 18.34 23.80
C ILE A 25 -4.69 18.76 23.61
N TYR A 26 -5.55 17.82 23.23
CA TYR A 26 -6.96 18.07 22.91
C TYR A 26 -7.88 18.05 24.14
N ALA A 27 -7.43 17.60 25.31
CA ALA A 27 -8.27 17.44 26.49
C ALA A 27 -8.68 18.78 27.15
N HIS A 28 -7.92 19.85 26.96
CA HIS A 28 -8.17 21.13 27.61
C HIS A 28 -8.15 22.29 26.62
N HIS A 29 -9.06 23.26 26.82
CA HIS A 29 -9.15 24.44 25.94
C HIS A 29 -7.82 25.21 25.86
N LYS A 30 -7.10 25.35 26.98
CA LYS A 30 -5.83 26.08 27.03
C LYS A 30 -4.71 25.37 26.26
N THR A 31 -4.57 24.05 26.39
CA THR A 31 -3.55 23.29 25.65
C THR A 31 -3.88 23.21 24.16
N LEU A 32 -5.16 23.10 23.81
CA LEU A 32 -5.62 23.11 22.42
C LEU A 32 -5.41 24.48 21.76
N ALA A 33 -5.78 25.57 22.46
CA ALA A 33 -5.59 26.94 21.97
C ALA A 33 -4.10 27.25 21.75
N MET A 34 -3.26 26.86 22.71
CA MET A 34 -1.81 26.99 22.59
C MET A 34 -1.27 26.16 21.41
N MET A 35 -1.67 24.89 21.26
CA MET A 35 -1.24 24.12 20.08
C MET A 35 -1.63 24.81 18.76
N ARG A 36 -2.84 25.37 18.68
CA ARG A 36 -3.30 26.09 17.48
C ARG A 36 -2.53 27.39 17.22
N SER A 37 -2.04 28.10 18.24
CA SER A 37 -1.22 29.30 18.03
C SER A 37 0.14 28.95 17.42
N TYR A 38 0.77 27.85 17.85
CA TYR A 38 2.06 27.40 17.32
C TYR A 38 1.96 26.68 15.97
N THR A 39 0.80 26.13 15.61
CA THR A 39 0.62 25.31 14.40
C THR A 39 -0.16 26.01 13.29
N ASN A 40 -0.36 27.33 13.38
CA ASN A 40 -1.18 28.11 12.43
C ASN A 40 -2.58 27.52 12.27
N LYS A 41 -3.21 27.14 13.40
CA LYS A 41 -4.53 26.51 13.49
C LYS A 41 -4.66 25.16 12.76
N ARG A 42 -3.55 24.54 12.35
CA ARG A 42 -3.58 23.23 11.68
C ARG A 42 -3.74 22.11 12.70
N GLU A 43 -4.75 21.29 12.51
CA GLU A 43 -5.01 20.15 13.39
C GLU A 43 -3.92 19.06 13.30
N ILE A 44 -3.67 18.39 14.43
CA ILE A 44 -2.77 17.23 14.51
C ILE A 44 -3.54 15.97 14.07
N ILE A 45 -4.71 15.74 14.67
CA ILE A 45 -5.52 14.55 14.38
C ILE A 45 -6.07 14.66 12.96
N ARG A 46 -5.80 13.64 12.15
CA ARG A 46 -6.29 13.55 10.77
C ARG A 46 -7.16 12.29 10.67
N PRO A 47 -8.50 12.43 10.61
CA PRO A 47 -9.38 11.28 10.47
C PRO A 47 -9.17 10.63 9.09
N GLY A 48 -9.15 9.30 9.08
CA GLY A 48 -9.17 8.48 7.88
C GLY A 48 -10.27 7.42 8.00
N VAL A 49 -10.64 6.82 6.86
CA VAL A 49 -11.74 5.83 6.78
C VAL A 49 -11.57 4.68 7.77
N THR A 50 -10.32 4.26 8.02
CA THR A 50 -10.00 3.22 8.98
C THR A 50 -9.24 3.76 10.18
N ARG A 51 -9.29 3.03 11.30
CA ARG A 51 -8.49 3.33 12.51
C ARG A 51 -7.00 3.39 12.19
N PHE A 52 -6.51 2.49 11.34
CA PHE A 52 -5.12 2.49 10.90
C PHE A 52 -4.78 3.74 10.07
N ALA A 53 -5.61 4.09 9.08
CA ALA A 53 -5.41 5.29 8.28
C ALA A 53 -5.36 6.54 9.17
N SER A 54 -6.27 6.64 10.14
CA SER A 54 -6.30 7.73 11.12
C SER A 54 -5.00 7.80 11.94
N ALA A 55 -4.49 6.66 12.40
CA ALA A 55 -3.23 6.59 13.14
C ALA A 55 -2.02 7.01 12.29
N PHE A 56 -1.92 6.51 11.05
CA PHE A 56 -0.86 6.88 10.11
C PHE A 56 -0.87 8.38 9.78
N LEU A 57 -2.03 8.92 9.40
CA LEU A 57 -2.16 10.34 9.06
C LEU A 57 -1.89 11.25 10.27
N THR A 58 -2.29 10.83 11.47
CA THR A 58 -2.00 11.56 12.71
C THR A 58 -0.51 11.55 13.04
N LEU A 59 0.19 10.42 12.88
CA LEU A 59 1.65 10.36 13.05
C LEU A 59 2.40 11.19 11.99
N GLN A 60 1.91 11.19 10.74
CA GLN A 60 2.45 12.05 9.69
C GLN A 60 2.29 13.53 10.05
N SER A 61 1.10 13.91 10.52
CA SER A 61 0.79 15.26 10.98
C SER A 61 1.64 15.68 12.20
N LEU A 62 1.89 14.77 13.14
CA LEU A 62 2.80 15.00 14.27
C LEU A 62 4.24 15.26 13.79
N ALA A 63 4.74 14.46 12.84
CA ALA A 63 6.07 14.63 12.28
C ALA A 63 6.22 15.98 11.56
N GLU A 64 5.22 16.39 10.78
CA GLU A 64 5.19 17.72 10.13
C GLU A 64 5.17 18.89 11.12
N LYS A 65 4.61 18.69 12.32
CA LYS A 65 4.46 19.70 13.37
C LYS A 65 5.50 19.60 14.49
N LYS A 66 6.53 18.77 14.30
CA LYS A 66 7.50 18.43 15.34
C LYS A 66 8.13 19.66 15.99
N GLU A 67 8.65 20.58 15.17
CA GLU A 67 9.37 21.74 15.69
C GLU A 67 8.40 22.74 16.34
N GLN A 68 7.21 22.95 15.77
CA GLN A 68 6.16 23.79 16.36
C GLN A 68 5.74 23.26 17.74
N LEU A 69 5.59 21.94 17.88
CA LEU A 69 5.27 21.32 19.17
C LEU A 69 6.42 21.46 20.16
N ARG A 70 7.68 21.33 19.72
CA ARG A 70 8.83 21.57 20.59
C ARG A 70 8.88 23.01 21.09
N HIS A 71 8.62 23.98 20.22
CA HIS A 71 8.53 25.39 20.60
C HIS A 71 7.38 25.63 21.59
N MET A 72 6.19 25.08 21.33
CA MET A 72 5.06 25.16 22.25
C MET A 72 5.43 24.67 23.65
N PHE A 73 5.96 23.45 23.74
CA PHE A 73 6.30 22.82 25.03
C PHE A 73 7.53 23.41 25.73
N SER A 74 8.27 24.30 25.07
CA SER A 74 9.44 25.01 25.63
C SER A 74 9.18 26.52 25.80
N SER A 75 7.93 26.94 25.66
CA SER A 75 7.55 28.36 25.75
C SER A 75 7.28 28.79 27.19
N THR A 76 7.44 30.08 27.47
CA THR A 76 7.04 30.68 28.75
C THR A 76 5.54 30.48 29.01
N GLU A 77 4.71 30.57 27.96
CA GLU A 77 3.27 30.31 28.03
C GLU A 77 2.95 28.89 28.52
N TRP A 78 3.76 27.89 28.12
CA TRP A 78 3.66 26.53 28.62
C TRP A 78 4.13 26.41 30.08
N GLU A 79 5.25 27.04 30.45
CA GLU A 79 5.74 27.02 31.83
C GLU A 79 4.70 27.58 32.82
N GLU A 80 4.07 28.70 32.47
CA GLU A 80 2.99 29.35 33.24
C GLU A 80 1.65 28.60 33.17
N CYS A 81 1.54 27.58 32.31
CA CYS A 81 0.31 26.82 32.16
C CYS A 81 0.15 25.83 33.32
N LYS A 82 -0.96 25.89 34.07
CA LYS A 82 -1.25 24.95 35.16
C LYS A 82 -1.15 23.46 34.80
N PHE A 83 -1.24 23.13 33.51
CA PHE A 83 -1.13 21.76 33.02
C PHE A 83 0.32 21.27 32.90
N SER A 84 1.31 22.15 32.86
CA SER A 84 2.74 21.80 32.78
C SER A 84 3.20 20.97 33.97
N SER A 85 2.78 21.36 35.18
CA SER A 85 3.09 20.68 36.43
C SER A 85 2.32 19.37 36.65
N THR A 86 1.32 19.05 35.81
CA THR A 86 0.56 17.81 35.96
C THR A 86 1.37 16.58 35.52
N PRO A 87 1.10 15.38 36.07
CA PRO A 87 1.77 14.16 35.60
C PRO A 87 1.62 13.92 34.09
N LYS A 88 0.45 14.24 33.52
CA LYS A 88 0.18 14.10 32.08
C LYS A 88 0.91 15.17 31.24
N GLY A 89 1.01 16.41 31.73
CA GLY A 89 1.77 17.47 31.09
C GLY A 89 3.27 17.17 31.05
N ASN A 90 3.83 16.76 32.19
CA ASN A 90 5.22 16.31 32.29
C ASN A 90 5.52 15.11 31.36
N ALA A 91 4.60 14.14 31.27
CA ALA A 91 4.75 13.01 30.34
C ALA A 91 4.70 13.45 28.86
N SER A 92 3.84 14.41 28.52
CA SER A 92 3.72 14.96 27.18
C SER A 92 4.96 15.77 26.78
N TYR A 93 5.48 16.60 27.69
CA TYR A 93 6.74 17.31 27.53
C TYR A 93 7.90 16.33 27.26
N LYS A 94 8.05 15.30 28.10
CA LYS A 94 9.07 14.26 27.91
C LYS A 94 8.94 13.55 26.56
N THR A 95 7.72 13.32 26.08
CA THR A 95 7.47 12.70 24.78
C THR A 95 7.92 13.61 23.64
N VAL A 96 7.54 14.89 23.65
CA VAL A 96 7.90 15.89 22.63
C VAL A 96 9.40 16.21 22.63
N SER A 97 10.06 16.14 23.78
CA SER A 97 11.50 16.35 23.89
C SER A 97 12.33 15.09 23.57
N SER A 98 11.71 13.90 23.54
CA SER A 98 12.42 12.64 23.30
C SER A 98 12.89 12.46 21.86
N VAL A 99 14.20 12.34 21.68
CA VAL A 99 14.81 11.97 20.38
C VAL A 99 14.34 10.58 19.93
N GLN A 100 14.22 9.63 20.87
CA GLN A 100 13.79 8.26 20.59
C GLN A 100 12.36 8.20 20.07
N PHE A 101 11.45 9.00 20.64
CA PHE A 101 10.07 9.09 20.15
C PHE A 101 10.04 9.56 18.68
N TRP A 102 10.68 10.69 18.37
CA TRP A 102 10.68 11.22 17.00
C TRP A 102 11.39 10.33 16.00
N SER A 103 12.49 9.68 16.41
CA SER A 103 13.16 8.66 15.59
C SER A 103 12.23 7.47 15.32
N GLY A 104 11.46 7.05 16.32
CA GLY A 104 10.45 6.01 16.19
C GLY A 104 9.29 6.40 15.27
N VAL A 105 8.79 7.64 15.36
CA VAL A 105 7.79 8.20 14.42
C VAL A 105 8.34 8.19 12.99
N ALA A 106 9.56 8.65 12.78
CA ALA A 106 10.19 8.65 11.45
C ALA A 106 10.35 7.23 10.89
N GLN A 107 10.80 6.27 11.72
CA GLN A 107 10.92 4.87 11.32
C GLN A 107 9.56 4.24 11.02
N PHE A 108 8.53 4.53 11.83
CA PHE A 108 7.16 4.11 11.57
C PHE A 108 6.71 4.59 10.18
N LEU A 109 6.82 5.89 9.90
CA LEU A 109 6.40 6.45 8.61
C LEU A 109 7.16 5.81 7.45
N LYS A 110 8.48 5.58 7.58
CA LYS A 110 9.28 4.89 6.55
C LYS A 110 8.81 3.46 6.27
N VAL A 111 8.45 2.70 7.30
CA VAL A 111 7.99 1.30 7.12
C VAL A 111 6.57 1.21 6.58
N PHE A 112 5.69 2.11 7.01
CA PHE A 112 4.27 2.05 6.62
C PHE A 112 3.95 2.78 5.32
N SER A 113 4.74 3.79 4.92
CA SER A 113 4.47 4.56 3.69
C SER A 113 4.40 3.69 2.43
N PRO A 114 5.33 2.74 2.18
CA PRO A 114 5.26 1.89 0.99
C PRO A 114 3.96 1.08 0.94
N LEU A 115 3.54 0.51 2.08
CA LEU A 115 2.28 -0.24 2.17
C LEU A 115 1.05 0.65 2.00
N VAL A 116 1.09 1.89 2.50
CA VAL A 116 0.01 2.86 2.27
C VAL A 116 -0.08 3.26 0.79
N LYS A 117 1.04 3.34 0.05
CA LYS A 117 1.01 3.55 -1.41
C LYS A 117 0.28 2.40 -2.11
N VAL A 118 0.60 1.14 -1.77
CA VAL A 118 -0.07 -0.03 -2.34
C VAL A 118 -1.58 0.03 -2.07
N LEU A 119 -1.98 0.33 -0.85
CA LEU A 119 -3.40 0.42 -0.50
C LEU A 119 -4.10 1.53 -1.28
N ARG A 120 -3.50 2.71 -1.37
CA ARG A 120 -4.08 3.82 -2.16
C ARG A 120 -4.24 3.45 -3.63
N MET A 121 -3.29 2.71 -4.20
CA MET A 121 -3.35 2.25 -5.58
C MET A 121 -4.46 1.21 -5.80
N VAL A 122 -4.62 0.27 -4.86
CA VAL A 122 -5.71 -0.72 -4.90
C VAL A 122 -7.08 -0.08 -4.72
N ASP A 123 -7.15 0.99 -3.92
CA ASP A 123 -8.37 1.74 -3.62
C ASP A 123 -8.66 2.87 -4.62
N ALA A 124 -7.83 3.13 -5.63
CA ALA A 124 -7.95 4.36 -6.42
C ALA A 124 -9.13 4.31 -7.43
N ASP A 125 -9.72 3.14 -7.66
CA ASP A 125 -10.84 2.84 -8.58
C ASP A 125 -10.68 3.29 -10.05
N TRP A 126 -9.69 4.14 -10.40
CA TRP A 126 -9.47 4.66 -11.76
C TRP A 126 -8.64 3.75 -12.66
N LYS A 127 -7.90 2.79 -12.08
CA LYS A 127 -7.09 1.80 -12.82
C LYS A 127 -7.28 0.41 -12.21
N PRO A 128 -7.52 -0.63 -13.01
CA PRO A 128 -7.55 -2.02 -12.54
C PRO A 128 -6.27 -2.39 -11.80
N SER A 129 -6.41 -2.91 -10.58
CA SER A 129 -5.28 -3.14 -9.66
C SER A 129 -4.75 -4.57 -9.68
N MET A 130 -5.47 -5.54 -10.25
CA MET A 130 -5.12 -6.97 -10.20
C MET A 130 -3.73 -7.28 -10.74
N GLY A 131 -3.36 -6.68 -11.88
CA GLY A 131 -2.03 -6.82 -12.46
C GLY A 131 -0.91 -6.16 -11.66
N PHE A 132 -1.22 -5.32 -10.67
CA PHE A 132 -0.25 -4.51 -9.94
C PHE A 132 -0.02 -4.95 -8.50
N VAL A 133 -1.04 -5.48 -7.82
CA VAL A 133 -1.00 -5.75 -6.38
C VAL A 133 0.24 -6.52 -5.94
N TYR A 134 0.54 -7.66 -6.56
CA TYR A 134 1.67 -8.49 -6.16
C TYR A 134 3.02 -7.77 -6.36
N GLY A 135 3.20 -7.15 -7.53
CA GLY A 135 4.43 -6.42 -7.86
C GLY A 135 4.67 -5.22 -6.96
N GLU A 136 3.63 -4.44 -6.67
CA GLU A 136 3.73 -3.27 -5.78
C GLU A 136 3.99 -3.68 -4.33
N ILE A 137 3.51 -4.85 -3.88
CA ILE A 137 3.90 -5.39 -2.57
C ILE A 137 5.37 -5.84 -2.58
N LYS A 138 5.87 -6.44 -3.66
CA LYS A 138 7.30 -6.79 -3.79
C LYS A 138 8.17 -5.53 -3.69
N VAL A 139 7.82 -4.47 -4.42
CA VAL A 139 8.49 -3.16 -4.33
C VAL A 139 8.41 -2.60 -2.90
N ALA A 140 7.23 -2.66 -2.26
CA ALA A 140 7.08 -2.19 -0.89
C ALA A 140 7.96 -2.95 0.11
N LYS A 141 8.12 -4.28 -0.05
CA LYS A 141 9.04 -5.09 0.77
C LYS A 141 10.49 -4.64 0.58
N GLU A 142 10.92 -4.39 -0.65
CA GLU A 142 12.26 -3.89 -0.97
C GLU A 142 12.51 -2.49 -0.39
N GLU A 143 11.55 -1.57 -0.51
CA GLU A 143 11.59 -0.24 0.12
C GLU A 143 11.74 -0.35 1.65
N ILE A 144 10.98 -1.24 2.29
CA ILE A 144 11.07 -1.48 3.74
C ILE A 144 12.44 -2.01 4.14
N ILE A 145 12.96 -3.03 3.46
CA ILE A 145 14.28 -3.62 3.73
C ILE A 145 15.36 -2.54 3.63
N THR A 146 15.33 -1.75 2.55
CA THR A 146 16.27 -0.66 2.30
C THR A 146 16.15 0.43 3.37
N SER A 147 14.93 0.81 3.75
CA SER A 147 14.68 1.85 4.77
C SER A 147 15.20 1.49 6.16
N LEU A 148 15.38 0.18 6.42
CA LEU A 148 15.92 -0.38 7.65
C LEU A 148 17.41 -0.75 7.51
N GLY A 149 18.07 -0.28 6.45
CA GLY A 149 19.51 -0.46 6.23
C GLY A 149 19.92 -1.91 5.99
N GLY A 150 19.01 -2.76 5.50
CA GLY A 150 19.29 -4.19 5.32
C GLY A 150 19.48 -4.96 6.62
N ASN A 151 19.12 -4.39 7.78
CA ASN A 151 19.23 -5.08 9.06
C ASN A 151 18.14 -6.16 9.18
N GLU A 152 18.53 -7.42 8.98
CA GLU A 152 17.62 -8.57 9.01
C GLU A 152 16.82 -8.65 10.31
N LYS A 153 17.44 -8.44 11.48
CA LYS A 153 16.72 -8.45 12.76
C LYS A 153 15.62 -7.39 12.82
N ALA A 154 15.80 -6.28 12.11
CA ALA A 154 14.84 -5.19 12.07
C ALA A 154 13.72 -5.42 11.04
N TYR A 155 14.04 -5.89 9.82
CA TYR A 155 13.02 -6.03 8.76
C TYR A 155 12.32 -7.39 8.77
N LYS A 156 12.99 -8.48 9.16
CA LYS A 156 12.47 -9.85 9.04
C LYS A 156 11.12 -10.02 9.72
N PRO A 157 10.89 -9.54 10.97
CA PRO A 157 9.56 -9.63 11.58
C PRO A 157 8.45 -8.92 10.80
N ILE A 158 8.78 -7.82 10.10
CA ILE A 158 7.82 -7.09 9.25
C ILE A 158 7.52 -7.93 7.99
N ILE A 159 8.55 -8.41 7.32
CA ILE A 159 8.43 -9.18 6.09
C ILE A 159 7.67 -10.50 6.34
N ASP A 160 7.91 -11.16 7.48
CA ASP A 160 7.20 -12.37 7.87
C ASP A 160 5.71 -12.10 8.07
N ILE A 161 5.34 -10.96 8.67
CA ILE A 161 3.93 -10.55 8.81
C ILE A 161 3.31 -10.28 7.43
N ILE A 162 4.03 -9.62 6.52
CA ILE A 162 3.58 -9.37 5.16
C ILE A 162 3.32 -10.70 4.45
N ASN A 163 4.31 -11.59 4.40
CA ASN A 163 4.21 -12.90 3.76
C ASN A 163 3.07 -13.73 4.35
N LYS A 164 2.97 -13.80 5.69
CA LYS A 164 1.89 -14.52 6.38
C LYS A 164 0.50 -13.99 6.03
N LYS A 165 0.34 -12.68 5.87
CA LYS A 165 -0.95 -12.07 5.52
C LYS A 165 -1.25 -12.11 4.03
N MET A 166 -0.23 -12.23 3.18
CA MET A 166 -0.39 -12.45 1.75
C MET A 166 -0.80 -13.88 1.43
N LYS A 167 -0.22 -14.87 2.14
CA LYS A 167 -0.35 -16.30 1.83
C LYS A 167 -1.77 -16.76 1.53
N GLY A 168 -1.96 -17.34 0.34
CA GLY A 168 -3.22 -17.85 -0.19
C GLY A 168 -4.24 -16.76 -0.52
N ARG A 169 -3.84 -15.48 -0.53
CA ARG A 169 -4.74 -14.33 -0.75
C ARG A 169 -4.20 -13.44 -1.85
N LEU A 170 -3.13 -12.70 -1.55
CA LEU A 170 -2.52 -11.71 -2.46
C LEU A 170 -1.40 -12.32 -3.32
N ASP A 171 -1.13 -13.60 -3.11
CA ASP A 171 -0.21 -14.46 -3.86
C ASP A 171 -0.95 -15.70 -4.43
N SER A 172 -2.27 -15.58 -4.65
CA SER A 172 -3.04 -16.64 -5.31
C SER A 172 -2.62 -16.80 -6.77
N SER A 173 -3.01 -17.92 -7.39
CA SER A 173 -2.78 -18.20 -8.81
C SER A 173 -3.23 -17.06 -9.72
N LEU A 174 -4.38 -16.44 -9.43
CA LEU A 174 -4.86 -15.25 -10.14
C LEU A 174 -3.91 -14.05 -10.02
N HIS A 175 -3.42 -13.73 -8.82
CA HIS A 175 -2.53 -12.58 -8.61
C HIS A 175 -1.17 -12.79 -9.26
N LEU A 176 -0.59 -13.99 -9.12
CA LEU A 176 0.71 -14.33 -9.71
C LEU A 176 0.63 -14.40 -11.24
N THR A 177 -0.46 -14.95 -11.79
CA THR A 177 -0.70 -14.95 -13.24
C THR A 177 -0.88 -13.53 -13.77
N SER A 178 -1.67 -12.70 -13.08
CA SER A 178 -1.85 -11.29 -13.45
C SER A 178 -0.54 -10.51 -13.39
N TYR A 179 0.33 -10.81 -12.43
CA TYR A 179 1.66 -10.24 -12.32
C TYR A 179 2.58 -10.62 -13.50
N LEU A 180 2.59 -11.90 -13.92
CA LEU A 180 3.32 -12.34 -15.12
C LEU A 180 2.77 -11.71 -16.40
N LEU A 181 1.44 -11.65 -16.54
CA LEU A 181 0.79 -11.10 -17.72
C LEU A 181 0.85 -9.57 -17.77
N ASN A 182 1.18 -8.88 -16.69
CA ASN A 182 1.44 -7.45 -16.73
C ASN A 182 2.79 -7.17 -17.42
N SER A 183 2.73 -6.62 -18.63
CA SER A 183 3.91 -6.37 -19.46
C SER A 183 4.92 -5.43 -18.81
N TYR A 184 4.50 -4.51 -17.94
CA TYR A 184 5.42 -3.66 -17.18
C TYR A 184 6.38 -4.49 -16.31
N TYR A 185 5.88 -5.51 -15.62
CA TYR A 185 6.73 -6.35 -14.76
C TYR A 185 7.53 -7.37 -15.55
N HIS A 186 6.87 -8.10 -16.46
CA HIS A 186 7.53 -9.14 -17.24
C HIS A 186 8.66 -8.59 -18.15
N TYR A 187 8.51 -7.37 -18.66
CA TYR A 187 9.54 -6.78 -19.53
C TYR A 187 10.66 -6.12 -18.73
N LYS A 188 10.39 -5.68 -17.49
CA LYS A 188 11.37 -5.10 -16.57
C LYS A 188 12.25 -6.16 -15.92
N ASP A 189 11.70 -7.33 -15.61
CA ASP A 189 12.42 -8.44 -14.99
C ASP A 189 12.41 -9.69 -15.90
N PRO A 190 13.46 -9.91 -16.71
CA PRO A 190 13.55 -11.09 -17.57
C PRO A 190 13.58 -12.43 -16.84
N GLN A 191 13.89 -12.44 -15.53
CA GLN A 191 13.98 -13.66 -14.72
C GLN A 191 12.62 -14.11 -14.19
N LEU A 192 11.64 -13.19 -14.12
CA LEU A 192 10.28 -13.44 -13.64
C LEU A 192 9.65 -14.68 -14.30
N GLN A 193 9.93 -14.88 -15.59
CA GLN A 193 9.36 -15.96 -16.39
C GLN A 193 9.92 -17.37 -16.09
N TYR A 194 10.97 -17.44 -15.27
CA TYR A 194 11.66 -18.67 -14.84
C TYR A 194 11.45 -18.94 -13.34
N ASP A 195 10.75 -18.06 -12.62
CA ASP A 195 10.42 -18.24 -11.22
C ASP A 195 9.47 -19.46 -11.07
N PRO A 196 9.87 -20.51 -10.33
CA PRO A 196 9.06 -21.72 -10.20
C PRO A 196 7.72 -21.48 -9.53
N ASP A 197 7.65 -20.61 -8.53
CA ASP A 197 6.41 -20.33 -7.78
C ASP A 197 5.42 -19.59 -8.68
N ILE A 198 5.90 -18.62 -9.47
CA ILE A 198 5.07 -17.91 -10.45
C ILE A 198 4.58 -18.88 -11.54
N MET A 199 5.47 -19.72 -12.08
CA MET A 199 5.09 -20.62 -13.18
C MET A 199 4.12 -21.71 -12.73
N ASN A 200 4.31 -22.30 -11.54
CA ASN A 200 3.35 -23.25 -10.98
C ASN A 200 1.99 -22.59 -10.79
N ALA A 201 1.95 -21.38 -10.23
CA ALA A 201 0.72 -20.63 -10.04
C ALA A 201 0.01 -20.29 -11.36
N VAL A 202 0.76 -20.06 -12.44
CA VAL A 202 0.21 -19.83 -13.78
C VAL A 202 -0.41 -21.10 -14.36
N LEU A 203 0.24 -22.25 -14.17
CA LEU A 203 -0.31 -23.54 -14.59
C LEU A 203 -1.59 -23.86 -13.79
N ASP A 204 -1.55 -23.74 -12.46
CA ASP A 204 -2.72 -23.93 -11.59
C ASP A 204 -3.89 -23.02 -11.98
N PHE A 205 -3.59 -21.78 -12.37
CA PHE A 205 -4.60 -20.84 -12.86
C PHE A 205 -5.27 -21.34 -14.14
N PHE A 206 -4.50 -21.79 -15.13
CA PHE A 206 -5.06 -22.30 -16.39
C PHE A 206 -5.73 -23.66 -16.23
N ASP A 207 -5.22 -24.54 -15.37
CA ASP A 207 -5.89 -25.78 -14.95
C ASP A 207 -7.28 -25.51 -14.39
N THR A 208 -7.39 -24.49 -13.53
CA THR A 208 -8.67 -24.11 -12.93
C THR A 208 -9.59 -23.40 -13.94
N LEU A 209 -9.07 -22.47 -14.73
CA LEU A 209 -9.87 -21.65 -15.65
C LEU A 209 -10.39 -22.44 -16.86
N LEU A 210 -9.62 -23.42 -17.33
CA LEU A 210 -9.87 -24.15 -18.58
C LEU A 210 -10.05 -25.66 -18.36
N CYS A 211 -10.46 -26.08 -17.15
CA CYS A 211 -10.60 -27.49 -16.77
C CYS A 211 -11.46 -28.31 -17.75
N ASP A 212 -12.47 -27.68 -18.36
CA ASP A 212 -13.41 -28.33 -19.26
C ASP A 212 -13.03 -28.19 -20.75
N ASN A 213 -11.89 -27.57 -21.06
CA ASN A 213 -11.45 -27.31 -22.42
C ASN A 213 -9.93 -27.54 -22.59
N PHE A 214 -9.55 -28.81 -22.64
CA PHE A 214 -8.18 -29.25 -22.78
C PHE A 214 -7.49 -28.73 -24.04
N GLU A 215 -8.18 -28.64 -25.18
CA GLU A 215 -7.57 -28.11 -26.41
C GLU A 215 -7.25 -26.62 -26.28
N MET A 216 -8.13 -25.82 -25.69
CA MET A 216 -7.86 -24.41 -25.41
C MET A 216 -6.75 -24.25 -24.38
N GLN A 217 -6.73 -25.09 -23.35
CA GLN A 217 -5.68 -25.10 -22.35
C GLN A 217 -4.32 -25.41 -22.98
N ARG A 218 -4.23 -26.48 -23.78
CA ARG A 218 -3.03 -26.84 -24.54
C ARG A 218 -2.58 -25.68 -25.41
N GLN A 219 -3.48 -25.07 -26.17
CA GLN A 219 -3.17 -23.93 -27.03
C GLN A 219 -2.60 -22.75 -26.22
N VAL A 220 -3.24 -22.38 -25.11
CA VAL A 220 -2.81 -21.25 -24.28
C VAL A 220 -1.45 -21.51 -23.62
N VAL A 221 -1.28 -22.68 -22.99
CA VAL A 221 -0.10 -22.99 -22.16
C VAL A 221 1.12 -23.33 -23.03
N THR A 222 0.93 -24.07 -24.12
CA THR A 222 2.06 -24.60 -24.91
C THR A 222 2.44 -23.76 -26.13
N ILE A 223 1.53 -22.88 -26.60
CA ILE A 223 1.76 -22.06 -27.80
C ILE A 223 1.70 -20.57 -27.47
N ASP A 224 0.57 -20.08 -26.94
CA ASP A 224 0.36 -18.64 -26.75
C ASP A 224 1.28 -18.06 -25.66
N LEU A 225 1.35 -18.70 -24.49
CA LEU A 225 2.15 -18.23 -23.36
C LEU A 225 3.66 -18.20 -23.70
N PRO A 226 4.26 -19.22 -24.33
CA PRO A 226 5.64 -19.14 -24.79
C PRO A 226 5.92 -18.01 -25.79
N LYS A 227 4.98 -17.68 -26.69
CA LYS A 227 5.15 -16.54 -27.61
C LYS A 227 5.26 -15.23 -26.86
N TYR A 228 4.38 -14.99 -25.88
CA TYR A 228 4.45 -13.80 -25.02
C TYR A 228 5.77 -13.74 -24.24
N LYS A 229 6.11 -14.83 -23.54
CA LYS A 229 7.35 -14.97 -22.73
C LYS A 229 8.62 -14.69 -23.54
N LYS A 230 8.69 -15.24 -24.76
CA LYS A 230 9.81 -15.06 -25.69
C LYS A 230 9.72 -13.78 -26.52
N LYS A 231 8.68 -12.95 -26.31
CA LYS A 231 8.44 -11.69 -27.02
C LYS A 231 8.42 -11.87 -28.55
N VAL A 232 7.78 -12.94 -29.01
CA VAL A 232 7.65 -13.27 -30.43
C VAL A 232 6.60 -12.36 -31.10
N ASP A 233 6.74 -12.11 -32.39
CA ASP A 233 5.83 -11.26 -33.17
C ASP A 233 5.74 -9.81 -32.64
N ARG A 234 4.52 -9.29 -32.48
CA ARG A 234 4.25 -7.92 -32.04
C ARG A 234 4.69 -7.65 -30.60
N PHE A 235 4.83 -8.68 -29.77
CA PHE A 235 5.34 -8.54 -28.40
C PHE A 235 6.78 -8.01 -28.35
N GLY A 236 7.62 -8.37 -29.34
CA GLY A 236 9.02 -7.94 -29.42
C GLY A 236 9.25 -6.62 -30.15
N CYS A 237 8.22 -5.98 -30.68
CA CYS A 237 8.40 -4.74 -31.44
C CYS A 237 8.78 -3.56 -30.53
N ASP A 238 9.53 -2.61 -31.08
CA ASP A 238 10.02 -1.44 -30.34
C ASP A 238 8.89 -0.66 -29.63
N LEU A 239 7.73 -0.55 -30.29
CA LEU A 239 6.59 0.15 -29.72
C LEU A 239 6.04 -0.59 -28.48
N ALA A 240 5.88 -1.91 -28.55
CA ALA A 240 5.41 -2.73 -27.43
C ALA A 240 6.36 -2.63 -26.24
N ILE A 241 7.67 -2.75 -26.49
CA ILE A 241 8.71 -2.64 -25.47
C ILE A 241 8.72 -1.25 -24.84
N LYS A 242 8.65 -0.18 -25.64
CA LYS A 242 8.68 1.20 -25.13
C LYS A 242 7.42 1.53 -24.32
N ASN A 243 6.25 1.08 -24.77
CA ASN A 243 4.97 1.40 -24.16
C ASN A 243 4.83 0.80 -22.73
N CYS A 244 5.47 -0.33 -22.43
CA CYS A 244 5.43 -0.93 -21.09
C CYS A 244 6.67 -0.64 -20.22
N ARG A 245 7.56 0.28 -20.59
CA ARG A 245 8.76 0.59 -19.79
C ARG A 245 8.46 1.36 -18.51
N VAL A 246 7.41 2.19 -18.52
CA VAL A 246 7.05 3.09 -17.44
C VAL A 246 5.61 2.79 -17.02
N ASN A 247 5.39 2.63 -15.72
CA ASN A 247 4.04 2.50 -15.15
C ASN A 247 3.53 3.89 -14.76
N ASP A 248 3.12 4.68 -15.75
CA ASP A 248 2.50 5.98 -15.55
C ASP A 248 0.95 5.87 -15.56
N ALA A 249 0.29 7.03 -15.58
CA ALA A 249 -1.17 7.11 -15.62
C ALA A 249 -1.77 6.68 -16.98
N GLU A 250 -0.98 6.66 -18.04
CA GLU A 250 -1.43 6.33 -19.41
C GLU A 250 -1.24 4.85 -19.72
N PHE A 251 -0.29 4.18 -19.08
CA PHE A 251 -0.05 2.75 -19.26
C PHE A 251 -1.19 1.91 -18.67
N ASP A 252 -1.95 1.20 -19.50
CA ASP A 252 -2.89 0.16 -19.06
C ASP A 252 -2.47 -1.20 -19.64
N PRO A 253 -2.18 -2.21 -18.80
CA PRO A 253 -1.70 -3.50 -19.28
C PRO A 253 -2.78 -4.24 -20.09
N ALA A 254 -4.08 -4.08 -19.81
CA ALA A 254 -5.15 -4.66 -20.63
C ALA A 254 -5.21 -4.00 -22.02
N ILE A 255 -5.05 -2.68 -22.11
CA ILE A 255 -4.95 -1.98 -23.40
C ILE A 255 -3.71 -2.45 -24.17
N TRP A 256 -2.57 -2.60 -23.49
CA TRP A 256 -1.33 -3.13 -24.08
C TRP A 256 -1.55 -4.51 -24.71
N TRP A 257 -2.27 -5.41 -24.02
CA TRP A 257 -2.65 -6.72 -24.58
C TRP A 257 -3.55 -6.60 -25.81
N GLY A 258 -4.49 -5.67 -25.82
CA GLY A 258 -5.35 -5.41 -26.98
C GLY A 258 -4.57 -4.94 -28.22
N LEU A 259 -3.49 -4.18 -28.03
CA LEU A 259 -2.66 -3.65 -29.12
C LEU A 259 -1.65 -4.66 -29.66
N PHE A 260 -0.99 -5.43 -28.78
CA PHE A 260 0.15 -6.25 -29.17
C PHE A 260 -0.11 -7.76 -29.11
N GLY A 261 -1.19 -8.20 -28.45
CA GLY A 261 -1.54 -9.61 -28.27
C GLY A 261 -2.24 -10.30 -29.44
N GLY A 262 -2.27 -9.67 -30.62
CA GLY A 262 -3.04 -10.17 -31.77
C GLY A 262 -2.65 -11.58 -32.25
N THR A 263 -1.39 -12.01 -32.04
CA THR A 263 -0.91 -13.33 -32.47
C THR A 263 -1.17 -14.45 -31.46
N THR A 264 -1.78 -14.13 -30.32
CA THR A 264 -2.16 -15.05 -29.24
C THR A 264 -3.59 -14.76 -28.75
N PRO A 265 -4.61 -14.91 -29.61
CA PRO A 265 -5.96 -14.40 -29.34
C PRO A 265 -6.62 -15.02 -28.09
N HIS A 266 -6.29 -16.27 -27.73
CA HIS A 266 -6.85 -16.92 -26.56
C HIS A 266 -6.25 -16.34 -25.28
N LEU A 267 -4.93 -16.27 -25.21
CA LEU A 267 -4.24 -15.65 -24.07
C LEU A 267 -4.60 -14.17 -23.92
N THR A 268 -4.70 -13.42 -25.02
CA THR A 268 -5.06 -11.99 -24.99
C THR A 268 -6.43 -11.75 -24.38
N LYS A 269 -7.44 -12.56 -24.74
CA LYS A 269 -8.78 -12.46 -24.12
C LYS A 269 -8.73 -12.72 -22.61
N ILE A 270 -7.95 -13.70 -22.17
CA ILE A 270 -7.79 -14.01 -20.75
C ILE A 270 -7.04 -12.89 -20.03
N ALA A 271 -5.90 -12.44 -20.58
CA ALA A 271 -5.06 -11.41 -20.02
C ALA A 271 -5.82 -10.09 -19.84
N MET A 272 -6.52 -9.63 -20.88
CA MET A 272 -7.36 -8.43 -20.79
C MET A 272 -8.41 -8.57 -19.69
N ARG A 273 -9.10 -9.71 -19.61
CA ARG A 273 -10.13 -9.93 -18.58
C ARG A 273 -9.55 -9.87 -17.16
N ILE A 274 -8.47 -10.59 -16.88
CA ILE A 274 -7.92 -10.62 -15.51
C ILE A 274 -7.24 -9.31 -15.13
N LEU A 275 -6.56 -8.66 -16.08
CA LEU A 275 -5.87 -7.39 -15.84
C LEU A 275 -6.84 -6.24 -15.66
N SER A 276 -8.05 -6.34 -16.21
CA SER A 276 -9.14 -5.39 -15.97
C SER A 276 -9.90 -5.62 -14.65
N LEU A 277 -9.54 -6.63 -13.85
CA LEU A 277 -10.16 -6.83 -12.54
C LEU A 277 -9.66 -5.80 -11.51
N THR A 278 -10.57 -5.39 -10.64
CA THR A 278 -10.24 -4.64 -9.43
C THR A 278 -9.88 -5.61 -8.30
N SER A 279 -8.95 -5.21 -7.42
CA SER A 279 -8.52 -6.02 -6.27
C SER A 279 -9.03 -5.49 -4.93
N SER A 280 -9.90 -4.48 -4.94
CA SER A 280 -10.52 -3.92 -3.75
C SER A 280 -12.03 -4.10 -3.77
N SER A 281 -12.61 -4.50 -2.63
CA SER A 281 -14.04 -4.37 -2.38
C SER A 281 -14.45 -2.94 -1.99
N SER A 282 -13.49 -2.06 -1.69
CA SER A 282 -13.78 -0.70 -1.19
C SER A 282 -14.41 0.22 -2.23
N GLY A 283 -14.14 0.01 -3.52
CA GLY A 283 -14.79 0.76 -4.60
C GLY A 283 -16.30 0.52 -4.60
N CYS A 284 -16.72 -0.71 -4.32
CA CYS A 284 -18.11 -1.00 -4.01
C CYS A 284 -18.53 -0.26 -2.73
N GLU A 285 -17.80 -0.37 -1.61
CA GLU A 285 -18.19 0.27 -0.34
C GLU A 285 -18.36 1.80 -0.44
N ARG A 286 -17.58 2.49 -1.26
CA ARG A 286 -17.76 3.93 -1.52
C ARG A 286 -19.04 4.22 -2.29
N ASN A 287 -19.34 3.42 -3.30
CA ASN A 287 -20.61 3.50 -4.01
C ASN A 287 -21.77 3.17 -3.06
N TRP A 288 -21.68 2.11 -2.25
CA TRP A 288 -22.68 1.79 -1.22
C TRP A 288 -22.82 2.91 -0.18
N SER A 289 -21.74 3.56 0.25
CA SER A 289 -21.81 4.70 1.18
C SER A 289 -22.47 5.94 0.55
N THR A 290 -22.33 6.12 -0.77
CA THR A 290 -23.01 7.16 -1.54
C THR A 290 -24.50 6.79 -1.75
N PHE A 291 -24.80 5.52 -1.99
CA PHE A 291 -26.17 4.99 -2.07
C PHE A 291 -26.87 4.97 -0.71
N TRP A 292 -26.15 4.85 0.41
CA TRP A 292 -26.71 5.02 1.76
C TRP A 292 -27.28 6.43 1.96
N VAL A 293 -26.67 7.46 1.36
CA VAL A 293 -27.19 8.84 1.38
C VAL A 293 -28.44 8.97 0.49
N ILE A 294 -28.55 8.18 -0.60
CA ILE A 294 -29.71 8.20 -1.51
C ILE A 294 -30.89 7.38 -0.97
N ILE A 295 -30.63 6.26 -0.30
CA ILE A 295 -31.68 5.37 0.25
C ILE A 295 -32.41 6.02 1.44
N TYR A 296 -31.78 6.95 2.17
CA TYR A 296 -32.43 7.76 3.22
C TYR A 296 -33.22 8.97 2.68
N CYS A 297 -33.27 9.20 1.37
CA CYS A 297 -34.13 10.23 0.76
C CYS A 297 -35.39 9.66 0.10
N VAL A 298 -35.66 8.35 0.22
CA VAL A 298 -36.86 7.71 -0.39
C VAL A 298 -37.68 6.88 0.63
N TYR A 299 -37.42 7.00 1.93
CA TYR A 299 -38.35 6.55 2.98
C TYR A 299 -38.38 7.51 4.16
#